data_AF-A0A242LH51-F1
#
_entry.id   AF-A0A242LH51-F1
#
_cell.length_a   1.000
_cell.length_b   1.000
_cell.length_c   1.000
_cell.angle_alpha   90.00
_cell.angle_beta   90.00
_cell.angle_gamma   90.00
#
_symmetry.space_group_name_H-M   'P 1'
#
loop_
_entity.id
_entity.type
_entity.pdbx_description
1 polymer ?
#
loop_
_entity_poly.entity_id
_entity_poly.type
_entity_poly.pdbx_seq_one_letter_code
_entity_poly.pdbx_strand_id
1 'polypeptide(L)'
;MQNSFFLVKETSNDHALYYFNNYYLVVARLKEKLPVGEVTDYQLTWLTNETCVLVYRSKDQALHQYIGTYGGRKIAYSYVLSNLTGSWVSKDGRTSLTSSGATGVVIQANGEVEKYPFEQAKQFGTTALALNDGKNAKWSISLNSENEYNDQGDLLKNVQTKIILLKAGLDEPQKVELYFKQ
;
A
#
# COMPACT_ATOMS: atom_id res chain seq x y z
N MET A 1 -7.59 20.89 7.71
CA MET A 1 -6.65 20.14 6.85
C MET A 1 -5.50 19.69 7.71
N GLN A 2 -5.35 18.39 7.92
CA GLN A 2 -4.20 17.81 8.63
C GLN A 2 -3.13 17.51 7.58
N ASN A 3 -1.99 18.21 7.62
CA ASN A 3 -0.89 17.95 6.71
C ASN A 3 -0.13 16.72 7.20
N SER A 4 -0.27 15.60 6.50
CA SER A 4 0.52 14.39 6.75
C SER A 4 1.87 14.49 6.07
N PHE A 5 2.95 14.26 6.82
CA PHE A 5 4.32 14.28 6.31
C PHE A 5 4.90 12.87 6.37
N PHE A 6 5.38 12.38 5.22
CA PHE A 6 6.17 11.15 5.14
C PHE A 6 7.66 11.51 5.17
N LEU A 7 8.29 11.27 6.32
CA LEU A 7 9.69 11.62 6.55
C LEU A 7 10.54 10.37 6.47
N VAL A 8 11.40 10.34 5.46
CA VAL A 8 12.47 9.37 5.33
C VAL A 8 13.78 10.12 5.41
N LYS A 9 14.69 9.61 6.22
CA LYS A 9 16.06 10.10 6.28
C LYS A 9 16.98 9.01 5.77
N GLU A 10 17.81 9.36 4.80
CA GLU A 10 19.01 8.59 4.45
C GLU A 10 20.17 9.09 5.32
N THR A 11 20.95 8.18 5.89
CA THR A 11 22.18 8.51 6.62
C THR A 11 23.41 8.23 5.77
N SER A 12 24.33 9.18 5.71
CA SER A 12 25.58 9.10 4.93
C SER A 12 26.54 7.97 5.35
N ASN A 13 26.33 7.38 6.54
CA ASN A 13 27.23 6.37 7.08
C ASN A 13 26.82 4.93 6.72
N ASP A 14 25.51 4.70 6.50
CA ASP A 14 24.94 3.35 6.32
C ASP A 14 24.05 3.24 5.06
N HIS A 15 23.79 4.32 4.32
CA HIS A 15 22.80 4.38 3.21
C HIS A 15 21.44 3.72 3.56
N ALA A 16 21.10 3.75 4.85
CA ALA A 16 19.90 3.14 5.39
C ALA A 16 18.78 4.18 5.40
N LEU A 17 17.57 3.74 5.04
CA LEU A 17 16.38 4.56 5.10
C LEU A 17 15.68 4.34 6.45
N TYR A 18 15.42 5.46 7.13
CA TYR A 18 14.73 5.48 8.41
C TYR A 18 13.36 6.11 8.22
N TYR A 19 12.30 5.35 8.54
CA TYR A 19 10.94 5.88 8.56
C TYR A 19 10.64 6.50 9.92
N PHE A 20 10.26 7.78 9.91
CA PHE A 20 9.83 8.48 11.12
C PHE A 20 8.32 8.69 11.13
N ASN A 21 7.70 8.35 12.25
CA ASN A 21 6.30 8.68 12.48
C ASN A 21 6.20 10.05 13.16
N ASN A 22 5.33 10.91 12.66
CA ASN A 22 5.12 12.25 13.18
C ASN A 22 3.93 12.22 14.15
N TYR A 23 4.15 11.71 15.36
CA TYR A 23 3.09 11.60 16.39
C TYR A 23 2.79 12.95 17.05
N TYR A 24 3.78 13.84 17.11
CA TYR A 24 3.64 15.22 17.53
C TYR A 24 4.33 16.09 16.47
N LEU A 25 3.64 17.08 15.92
CA LEU A 25 4.05 17.95 14.79
C LEU A 25 5.47 18.57 14.88
N VAL A 26 6.17 18.43 16.01
CA VAL A 26 7.50 18.99 16.29
C VAL A 26 8.56 17.90 16.51
N VAL A 27 8.16 16.62 16.70
CA VAL A 27 9.07 15.52 17.02
C VAL A 27 8.79 14.30 16.14
N ALA A 28 9.68 14.05 15.19
CA ALA A 28 9.69 12.84 14.38
C ALA A 28 10.30 11.69 15.20
N ARG A 29 9.50 10.67 15.55
CA ARG A 29 10.00 9.48 16.27
C ARG A 29 10.38 8.41 15.25
N LEU A 30 11.59 7.88 15.35
CA LEU A 30 11.99 6.73 14.54
C LEU A 30 11.00 5.59 14.78
N LYS A 31 10.30 5.17 13.71
CA LYS A 31 9.38 4.04 13.78
C LYS A 31 10.09 2.76 13.42
N GLU A 32 10.85 2.77 12.33
CA GLU A 32 11.46 1.56 11.78
C GLU A 32 12.72 1.91 10.97
N LYS A 33 13.79 1.13 11.16
CA LYS A 33 14.91 1.08 10.23
C LYS A 33 14.51 0.11 9.11
N LEU A 34 14.49 0.57 7.85
CA LEU A 34 14.19 -0.33 6.75
C LEU A 34 15.29 -1.39 6.66
N PRO A 35 14.94 -2.69 6.50
CA PRO A 35 15.84 -3.82 6.75
C PRO A 35 16.89 -4.04 5.65
N VAL A 36 17.38 -2.99 4.99
CA VAL A 36 18.26 -3.14 3.83
C VAL A 36 19.49 -2.24 3.95
N GLY A 37 20.64 -2.84 3.65
CA GLY A 37 21.97 -2.32 4.01
C GLY A 37 22.46 -1.15 3.17
N GLU A 38 21.95 -0.95 1.94
CA GLU A 38 22.26 0.22 1.10
C GLU A 38 21.13 0.42 0.06
N VAL A 39 20.54 1.62 0.02
CA VAL A 39 19.56 2.04 -1.01
C VAL A 39 20.27 2.77 -2.15
N THR A 40 19.90 2.46 -3.38
CA THR A 40 20.48 3.05 -4.60
C THR A 40 19.56 4.09 -5.22
N ASP A 41 18.29 3.73 -5.39
CA ASP A 41 17.25 4.58 -5.97
C ASP A 41 15.97 4.48 -5.13
N TYR A 42 15.17 5.54 -5.12
CA TYR A 42 13.86 5.52 -4.48
C TYR A 42 12.85 6.44 -5.17
N GLN A 43 11.57 6.09 -5.04
CA GLN A 43 10.43 6.86 -5.51
C GLN A 43 9.36 6.90 -4.43
N LEU A 44 8.77 8.08 -4.23
CA LEU A 44 7.72 8.30 -3.25
C LEU A 44 6.42 8.68 -3.95
N THR A 45 5.32 8.00 -3.59
CA THR A 45 4.01 8.19 -4.22
C THR A 45 2.91 8.21 -3.17
N TRP A 46 2.13 9.29 -3.14
CA TRP A 46 0.91 9.35 -2.35
C TRP A 46 -0.24 8.68 -3.11
N LEU A 47 -0.84 7.65 -2.50
CA LEU A 47 -2.03 6.99 -3.04
C LEU A 47 -3.29 7.76 -2.63
N THR A 48 -3.38 8.10 -1.35
CA THR A 48 -4.44 8.92 -0.76
C THR A 48 -3.81 10.04 0.06
N ASN A 49 -4.61 10.94 0.63
CA ASN A 49 -4.11 11.95 1.57
C ASN A 49 -3.51 11.35 2.86
N GLU A 50 -3.74 10.05 3.10
CA GLU A 50 -3.37 9.36 4.34
C GLU A 50 -2.47 8.13 4.11
N THR A 51 -2.15 7.79 2.85
CA THR A 51 -1.34 6.62 2.51
C THR A 51 -0.27 6.99 1.49
N CYS A 52 0.99 6.82 1.89
CA CYS A 52 2.17 7.08 1.09
C CYS A 52 2.98 5.80 0.90
N VAL A 53 3.43 5.55 -0.32
CA VAL A 53 4.26 4.41 -0.69
C VAL A 53 5.66 4.90 -1.04
N LEU A 54 6.65 4.31 -0.39
CA LEU A 54 8.04 4.39 -0.77
C LEU A 54 8.40 3.10 -1.50
N VAL A 55 8.80 3.21 -2.76
CA VAL A 55 9.45 2.14 -3.50
C VAL A 55 10.94 2.45 -3.55
N TYR A 56 11.79 1.46 -3.30
CA TYR A 56 13.23 1.67 -3.33
C TYR A 56 13.96 0.44 -3.86
N ARG A 57 15.13 0.66 -4.46
CA ARG A 57 16.01 -0.39 -4.96
C ARG A 57 17.21 -0.54 -4.06
N SER A 58 17.47 -1.77 -3.63
CA SER A 58 18.67 -2.11 -2.88
C SER A 58 19.85 -2.44 -3.78
N LYS A 59 21.05 -2.50 -3.21
CA LYS A 59 22.29 -2.83 -3.92
C LYS A 59 22.23 -4.11 -4.76
N ASP A 60 21.50 -5.12 -4.30
CA ASP A 60 21.25 -6.39 -5.00
C ASP A 60 20.22 -6.28 -6.15
N GLN A 61 19.83 -5.05 -6.51
CA GLN A 61 18.85 -4.69 -7.53
C GLN A 61 17.41 -5.15 -7.22
N ALA A 62 17.13 -5.66 -6.02
CA ALA A 62 15.77 -6.00 -5.62
C ALA A 62 14.95 -4.73 -5.36
N LEU A 63 13.69 -4.75 -5.81
CA LEU A 63 12.73 -3.70 -5.50
C LEU A 63 12.05 -4.00 -4.16
N HIS A 64 12.04 -3.04 -3.27
CA HIS A 64 11.38 -3.09 -1.98
C HIS A 64 10.33 -2.00 -1.89
N GLN A 65 9.36 -2.18 -1.01
CA GLN A 65 8.36 -1.17 -0.72
C GLN A 65 8.09 -1.04 0.77
N TYR A 66 7.75 0.18 1.17
CA TYR A 66 7.25 0.49 2.50
C TYR A 66 6.04 1.41 2.38
N ILE A 67 5.02 1.18 3.20
CA ILE A 67 3.80 1.99 3.16
C ILE A 67 3.63 2.72 4.49
N GLY A 68 3.64 4.05 4.42
CA GLY A 68 3.25 4.91 5.53
C GLY A 68 1.76 5.15 5.52
N THR A 69 1.08 4.71 6.58
CA THR A 69 -0.35 4.93 6.79
C THR A 69 -0.55 5.90 7.96
N TYR A 70 -1.24 7.00 7.69
CA TYR A 70 -1.56 8.07 8.65
C TYR A 70 -3.05 8.08 9.02
N GLY A 71 -3.88 7.36 8.26
CA GLY A 71 -5.27 7.10 8.57
C GLY A 71 -5.40 5.97 9.56
N GLY A 72 -5.94 6.25 10.75
CA GLY A 72 -6.28 5.26 11.75
C GLY A 72 -7.79 5.14 11.85
N ARG A 73 -8.37 4.08 11.29
CA ARG A 73 -9.76 3.73 11.57
C ARG A 73 -9.82 3.31 13.04
N LYS A 74 -10.74 3.89 13.83
CA LYS A 74 -10.79 3.84 15.31
C LYS A 74 -10.93 2.43 15.93
N ILE A 75 -10.84 1.37 15.13
CA ILE A 75 -11.07 0.00 15.53
C ILE A 75 -9.78 -0.78 15.28
N ALA A 76 -9.16 -1.18 16.39
CA ALA A 76 -7.81 -1.73 16.45
C ALA A 76 -7.61 -3.08 15.71
N TYR A 77 -8.68 -3.68 15.17
CA TYR A 77 -8.69 -5.04 14.63
C TYR A 77 -9.08 -5.13 13.15
N SER A 78 -9.07 -4.02 12.40
CA SER A 78 -9.42 -4.06 10.97
C SER A 78 -8.33 -4.73 10.13
N TYR A 79 -8.66 -5.88 9.54
CA TYR A 79 -7.80 -6.59 8.58
C TYR A 79 -8.07 -6.10 7.17
N VAL A 80 -7.03 -5.55 6.52
CA VAL A 80 -7.16 -4.99 5.16
C VAL A 80 -7.57 -6.08 4.16
N LEU A 81 -7.06 -7.30 4.33
CA LEU A 81 -7.43 -8.44 3.49
C LEU A 81 -8.94 -8.75 3.55
N SER A 82 -9.57 -8.69 4.73
CA SER A 82 -11.01 -8.88 4.88
C SER A 82 -11.81 -7.82 4.14
N ASN A 83 -11.34 -6.57 4.22
CA ASN A 83 -11.93 -5.45 3.48
C ASN A 83 -11.71 -5.58 1.96
N LEU A 84 -10.67 -6.28 1.50
CA LEU A 84 -10.41 -6.50 0.07
C LEU A 84 -11.18 -7.69 -0.53
N THR A 85 -11.75 -8.58 0.26
CA THR A 85 -12.52 -9.73 -0.25
C THR A 85 -13.62 -9.29 -1.23
N GLY A 86 -13.70 -9.96 -2.39
CA GLY A 86 -14.63 -9.64 -3.48
C GLY A 86 -13.91 -9.25 -4.76
N SER A 87 -14.62 -8.59 -5.67
CA SER A 87 -14.11 -8.17 -6.98
C SER A 87 -14.07 -6.65 -7.09
N TRP A 88 -13.00 -6.14 -7.69
CA TRP A 88 -12.75 -4.72 -7.88
C TRP A 88 -12.32 -4.49 -9.33
N VAL A 89 -12.77 -3.41 -9.95
CA VAL A 89 -12.50 -3.16 -11.37
C VAL A 89 -12.31 -1.67 -11.65
N SER A 90 -11.38 -1.34 -12.54
CA SER A 90 -11.20 0.02 -13.03
C SER A 90 -12.39 0.46 -13.86
N LYS A 91 -12.62 1.77 -13.98
CA LYS A 91 -13.72 2.33 -14.79
C LYS A 91 -13.67 1.90 -16.26
N ASP A 92 -12.48 1.70 -16.80
CA ASP A 92 -12.26 1.26 -18.18
C ASP A 92 -12.27 -0.27 -18.35
N GLY A 93 -12.41 -1.03 -17.25
CA GLY A 93 -12.42 -2.50 -17.24
C GLY A 93 -11.09 -3.18 -17.55
N ARG A 94 -9.99 -2.43 -17.73
CA ARG A 94 -8.68 -2.98 -18.12
C ARG A 94 -7.88 -3.56 -16.97
N THR A 95 -8.18 -3.11 -15.75
CA THR A 95 -7.51 -3.56 -14.53
C THR A 95 -8.56 -4.08 -13.55
N SER A 96 -8.31 -5.24 -12.96
CA SER A 96 -9.17 -5.81 -11.93
C SER A 96 -8.38 -6.47 -10.83
N LEU A 97 -8.96 -6.50 -9.63
CA LEU A 97 -8.47 -7.25 -8.49
C LEU A 97 -9.60 -8.12 -7.95
N THR A 98 -9.32 -9.41 -7.73
CA THR A 98 -10.22 -10.32 -7.02
C THR A 98 -9.50 -10.89 -5.81
N SER A 99 -10.13 -10.84 -4.65
CA SER A 99 -9.59 -11.42 -3.42
C SER A 99 -10.57 -12.41 -2.81
N SER A 100 -10.10 -13.60 -2.49
CA SER A 100 -10.89 -14.63 -1.79
C SER A 100 -10.00 -15.56 -0.97
N GLY A 101 -10.60 -16.24 0.01
CA GLY A 101 -9.89 -17.22 0.83
C GLY A 101 -9.25 -18.37 0.02
N ALA A 102 -9.82 -18.72 -1.13
CA ALA A 102 -9.34 -19.82 -1.97
C ALA A 102 -8.21 -19.41 -2.93
N THR A 103 -8.22 -18.15 -3.39
CA THR A 103 -7.34 -17.69 -4.48
C THR A 103 -6.25 -16.73 -4.02
N GLY A 104 -6.30 -16.26 -2.78
CA GLY A 104 -5.53 -15.10 -2.36
C GLY A 104 -5.98 -13.85 -3.12
N VAL A 105 -5.03 -12.97 -3.44
CA VAL A 105 -5.23 -11.77 -4.26
C VAL A 105 -4.81 -12.05 -5.69
N VAL A 106 -5.73 -11.85 -6.64
CA VAL A 106 -5.50 -11.98 -8.08
C VAL A 106 -5.62 -10.60 -8.71
N ILE A 107 -4.59 -10.16 -9.43
CA ILE A 107 -4.59 -8.90 -10.18
C ILE A 107 -4.49 -9.22 -11.65
N GLN A 108 -5.36 -8.60 -12.44
CA GLN A 108 -5.27 -8.60 -13.90
C GLN A 108 -5.04 -7.18 -14.36
N ALA A 109 -3.96 -6.94 -15.09
CA ALA A 109 -3.60 -5.63 -15.61
C ALA A 109 -2.78 -5.82 -16.90
N ASN A 110 -3.02 -4.99 -17.93
CA ASN A 110 -2.26 -5.01 -19.19
C ASN A 110 -2.20 -6.39 -19.87
N GLY A 111 -3.24 -7.22 -19.71
CA GLY A 111 -3.28 -8.59 -20.26
C GLY A 111 -2.50 -9.64 -19.46
N GLU A 112 -1.83 -9.24 -18.38
CA GLU A 112 -1.15 -10.14 -17.45
C GLU A 112 -2.07 -10.49 -16.27
N VAL A 113 -1.91 -11.71 -15.76
CA VAL A 113 -2.62 -12.19 -14.56
C VAL A 113 -1.58 -12.60 -13.53
N GLU A 114 -1.59 -11.94 -12.39
CA GLU A 114 -0.68 -12.16 -11.27
C GLU A 114 -1.48 -12.67 -10.06
N LYS A 115 -0.96 -13.71 -9.39
CA LYS A 115 -1.61 -14.33 -8.23
C LYS A 115 -0.69 -14.26 -7.03
N TYR A 116 -1.23 -13.76 -5.93
CA TYR A 116 -0.53 -13.54 -4.67
C TYR A 116 -1.27 -14.29 -3.56
N PRO A 117 -0.70 -15.39 -3.04
CA PRO A 117 -1.22 -16.00 -1.83
C PRO A 117 -1.07 -15.03 -0.65
N PHE A 118 -1.85 -15.20 0.42
CA PHE A 118 -1.89 -14.20 1.50
C PHE A 118 -0.56 -14.05 2.26
N GLU A 119 0.30 -15.07 2.24
CA GLU A 119 1.65 -15.03 2.79
C GLU A 119 2.56 -14.04 2.06
N GLN A 120 2.23 -13.73 0.80
CA GLN A 120 2.91 -12.71 0.00
C GLN A 120 2.32 -11.30 0.19
N ALA A 121 1.30 -11.17 1.04
CA ALA A 121 0.63 -9.92 1.34
C ALA A 121 1.00 -9.41 2.74
N LYS A 122 1.68 -8.26 2.80
CA LYS A 122 2.05 -7.61 4.07
C LYS A 122 1.13 -6.42 4.35
N GLN A 123 0.44 -6.46 5.49
CA GLN A 123 -0.43 -5.36 5.92
C GLN A 123 0.39 -4.20 6.52
N PHE A 124 0.00 -2.97 6.18
CA PHE A 124 0.51 -1.74 6.75
C PHE A 124 -0.65 -0.96 7.36
N GLY A 125 -0.60 -0.76 8.68
CA GLY A 125 -1.69 -0.13 9.43
C GLY A 125 -3.01 -0.88 9.27
N THR A 126 -4.10 -0.14 9.11
CA THR A 126 -5.46 -0.68 8.88
C THR A 126 -6.01 -0.30 7.50
N THR A 127 -5.17 0.28 6.63
CA THR A 127 -5.61 0.89 5.37
C THR A 127 -4.88 0.36 4.14
N ALA A 128 -3.71 -0.27 4.28
CA ALA A 128 -2.90 -0.63 3.13
C ALA A 128 -2.30 -2.04 3.19
N LEU A 129 -1.97 -2.56 2.00
CA LEU A 129 -1.39 -3.87 1.77
C LEU A 129 -0.29 -3.78 0.71
N ALA A 130 0.84 -4.44 0.93
CA ALA A 130 1.89 -4.62 -0.05
C ALA A 130 1.91 -6.08 -0.53
N LEU A 131 1.97 -6.29 -1.84
CA LEU A 131 2.16 -7.61 -2.46
C LEU A 131 3.58 -7.73 -3.00
N ASN A 132 4.23 -8.85 -2.74
CA ASN A 132 5.61 -9.13 -3.17
C ASN A 132 5.70 -10.54 -3.76
N ASP A 133 6.62 -10.79 -4.69
CA ASP A 133 6.84 -12.13 -5.29
C ASP A 133 7.84 -13.01 -4.50
N GLY A 134 8.07 -12.65 -3.23
CA GLY A 134 9.10 -13.26 -2.38
C GLY A 134 10.47 -12.57 -2.45
N LYS A 135 10.78 -11.86 -3.55
CA LYS A 135 12.02 -11.07 -3.67
C LYS A 135 11.75 -9.59 -3.92
N ASN A 136 10.81 -9.28 -4.80
CA ASN A 136 10.52 -7.94 -5.27
C ASN A 136 9.12 -7.48 -4.87
N ALA A 137 9.02 -6.20 -4.56
CA ALA A 137 7.77 -5.47 -4.51
C ALA A 137 7.05 -5.52 -5.86
N LYS A 138 5.74 -5.76 -5.83
CA LYS A 138 4.92 -5.87 -7.05
C LYS A 138 3.79 -4.87 -7.08
N TRP A 139 2.98 -4.86 -6.03
CA TRP A 139 1.80 -4.00 -5.95
C TRP A 139 1.64 -3.42 -4.56
N SER A 140 1.16 -2.18 -4.49
CA SER A 140 0.66 -1.55 -3.28
C SER A 140 -0.83 -1.30 -3.43
N ILE A 141 -1.61 -1.61 -2.40
CA ILE A 141 -3.06 -1.42 -2.37
C ILE A 141 -3.39 -0.53 -1.18
N SER A 142 -4.16 0.53 -1.42
CA SER A 142 -4.71 1.39 -0.37
C SER A 142 -6.23 1.39 -0.43
N LEU A 143 -6.87 1.19 0.72
CA LEU A 143 -8.25 1.59 0.91
C LEU A 143 -8.34 3.11 0.79
N ASN A 144 -9.36 3.63 0.12
CA ASN A 144 -9.53 5.07 -0.04
C ASN A 144 -10.01 5.72 1.28
N SER A 145 -9.55 6.95 1.54
CA SER A 145 -9.94 7.74 2.72
C SER A 145 -11.40 8.18 2.72
N GLU A 146 -12.02 8.22 1.54
CA GLU A 146 -13.43 8.62 1.35
C GLU A 146 -14.41 7.45 1.50
N ASN A 147 -13.92 6.23 1.69
CA ASN A 147 -14.79 5.07 1.88
C ASN A 147 -15.55 5.14 3.21
N GLU A 148 -16.78 4.60 3.19
CA GLU A 148 -17.64 4.54 4.37
C GLU A 148 -17.49 3.22 5.13
N TYR A 149 -17.71 3.28 6.44
CA TYR A 149 -17.58 2.15 7.36
C TYR A 149 -18.82 2.08 8.26
N ASN A 150 -19.23 0.86 8.63
CA ASN A 150 -20.29 0.69 9.63
C ASN A 150 -19.76 0.99 11.06
N ASP A 151 -20.65 0.95 12.04
CA ASP A 151 -20.31 1.18 13.45
C ASP A 151 -19.32 0.12 14.01
N GLN A 152 -19.23 -1.04 13.36
CA GLN A 152 -18.32 -2.14 13.67
C GLN A 152 -16.95 -1.99 12.99
N GLY A 153 -16.76 -0.99 12.12
CA GLY A 153 -15.50 -0.73 11.42
C GLY A 153 -15.27 -1.55 10.15
N ASP A 154 -16.30 -2.25 9.68
CA ASP A 154 -16.27 -2.96 8.41
C ASP A 154 -16.50 -1.98 7.27
N LEU A 155 -15.76 -2.19 6.19
CA LEU A 155 -15.93 -1.41 4.97
C LEU A 155 -17.32 -1.66 4.37
N LEU A 156 -18.11 -0.60 4.20
CA LEU A 156 -19.36 -0.64 3.44
C LEU A 156 -19.02 -0.76 1.95
N LYS A 157 -19.25 -1.95 1.39
CA LYS A 157 -18.94 -2.26 -0.02
C LYS A 157 -20.15 -2.02 -0.91
N ASN A 158 -20.04 -1.03 -1.79
CA ASN A 158 -21.00 -0.68 -2.82
C ASN A 158 -20.24 -0.16 -4.06
N VAL A 159 -20.96 0.17 -5.14
CA VAL A 159 -20.35 0.60 -6.41
C VAL A 159 -19.51 1.89 -6.33
N GLN A 160 -19.63 2.68 -5.26
CA GLN A 160 -18.83 3.88 -5.00
C GLN A 160 -17.57 3.57 -4.18
N THR A 161 -17.55 2.44 -3.47
CA THR A 161 -16.40 1.99 -2.69
C THR A 161 -15.21 1.77 -3.61
N LYS A 162 -14.08 2.43 -3.31
CA LYS A 162 -12.89 2.38 -4.15
C LYS A 162 -11.62 2.02 -3.39
N ILE A 163 -10.71 1.38 -4.09
CA ILE A 163 -9.33 1.14 -3.68
C ILE A 163 -8.39 1.76 -4.71
N ILE A 164 -7.17 2.04 -4.30
CA ILE A 164 -6.11 2.54 -5.17
C ILE A 164 -5.03 1.48 -5.26
N LEU A 165 -4.74 1.06 -6.47
CA LEU A 165 -3.69 0.12 -6.82
C LEU A 165 -2.50 0.88 -7.41
N LEU A 166 -1.29 0.56 -6.97
CA LEU A 166 -0.04 1.10 -7.53
C LEU A 166 0.88 -0.04 -7.90
N LYS A 167 1.37 -0.07 -9.15
CA LYS A 167 2.43 -0.98 -9.55
C LYS A 167 3.75 -0.51 -8.94
N ALA A 168 4.48 -1.41 -8.28
CA ALA A 168 5.79 -1.09 -7.74
C ALA A 168 6.77 -0.80 -8.89
N GLY A 169 7.36 0.37 -8.86
CA GLY A 169 8.30 0.86 -9.86
C GLY A 169 8.96 2.14 -9.38
N LEU A 170 10.10 2.46 -9.98
CA LEU A 170 10.82 3.72 -9.75
C LEU A 170 10.52 4.74 -10.84
N ASP A 171 10.13 4.26 -12.02
CA ASP A 171 9.67 5.10 -13.12
C ASP A 171 8.19 5.47 -12.93
N GLU A 172 7.76 6.57 -13.55
CA GLU A 172 6.43 7.19 -13.49
C GLU A 172 5.33 6.35 -12.79
N PRO A 173 4.95 6.70 -11.55
CA PRO A 173 4.03 5.89 -10.75
C PRO A 173 2.68 5.67 -11.43
N GLN A 174 2.37 4.40 -11.73
CA GLN A 174 1.09 4.02 -12.34
C GLN A 174 0.06 3.65 -11.26
N LYS A 175 -0.70 4.66 -10.82
CA LYS A 175 -1.84 4.46 -9.92
C LYS A 175 -3.14 4.23 -10.71
N VAL A 176 -3.93 3.27 -10.26
CA VAL A 176 -5.23 2.92 -10.84
C VAL A 176 -6.27 2.85 -9.74
N GLU A 177 -7.40 3.53 -9.94
CA GLU A 177 -8.56 3.39 -9.06
C GLU A 177 -9.39 2.17 -9.48
N LEU A 178 -9.74 1.33 -8.51
CA LEU A 178 -10.65 0.21 -8.70
C LEU A 178 -11.88 0.39 -7.83
N TYR A 179 -13.04 0.11 -8.39
CA TYR A 179 -14.35 0.23 -7.75
C TYR A 179 -14.89 -1.17 -7.45
N PHE A 180 -15.58 -1.31 -6.32
CA PHE A 180 -16.16 -2.60 -5.95
C PHE A 180 -17.22 -3.02 -6.96
N LYS A 181 -17.11 -4.26 -7.43
CA LYS A 181 -18.03 -4.88 -8.39
C LYS A 181 -18.98 -5.79 -7.61
N GLN A 182 -20.27 -5.43 -7.60
CA GLN A 182 -21.35 -6.25 -7.05
C GLN A 182 -21.57 -7.52 -7.87
#